data_AF-X1U787-F1
#
_entry.id   AF-X1U787-F1
#
_cell.length_a   1.000
_cell.length_b   1.000
_cell.length_c   1.000
_cell.angle_alpha   90.00
_cell.angle_beta   90.00
_cell.angle_gamma   90.00
#
_symmetry.space_group_name_H-M   'P 1'
#
loop_
_entity.id
_entity.type
_entity.pdbx_description
1 polymer ?
#
loop_
_entity_poly.entity_id
_entity_poly.type
_entity_poly.pdbx_seq_one_letter_code
_entity_poly.pdbx_strand_id
1 'polypeptide(L)'
;MNEIHIDYTSGNTLYAVVRNGAGEVWYAVGQVFEAWGTGSRAADDYDISLTDKSGNRYVGSFDGNIGAGRYSVQAFLQAGANPADSDILVGSCEIVWSGVGEVTADKLLANKAVQNKLTGEIKYYDNDG
;
A
#
# COMPACT_ATOMS: atom_id res chain seq x y z
N MET A 1 -0.36 -10.58 -3.56
CA MET A 1 0.82 -9.72 -3.29
C MET A 1 1.21 -9.08 -4.62
N ASN A 2 1.51 -7.77 -4.62
CA ASN A 2 1.46 -6.83 -5.76
C ASN A 2 0.15 -6.02 -5.84
N GLU A 3 -0.04 -5.13 -4.88
CA GLU A 3 -1.15 -4.16 -4.79
C GLU A 3 -0.68 -2.72 -5.05
N ILE A 4 0.57 -2.40 -4.68
CA ILE A 4 1.21 -1.13 -4.99
C ILE A 4 1.55 -1.15 -6.48
N HIS A 5 1.05 -0.13 -7.16
CA HIS A 5 1.08 -0.01 -8.60
C HIS A 5 1.46 1.42 -8.96
N ILE A 6 2.64 1.60 -9.54
CA ILE A 6 3.19 2.92 -9.89
C ILE A 6 3.65 2.88 -11.33
N ASP A 7 3.28 3.92 -12.09
CA ASP A 7 3.71 4.07 -13.47
C ASP A 7 4.84 5.10 -13.54
N TYR A 8 5.99 4.68 -14.06
CA TYR A 8 7.19 5.51 -14.21
C TYR A 8 8.11 4.91 -15.27
N THR A 9 8.98 5.70 -15.89
CA THR A 9 9.89 5.20 -16.92
C THR A 9 10.72 4.02 -16.40
N SER A 10 10.61 2.87 -17.07
CA SER A 10 11.35 1.65 -16.72
C SER A 10 12.86 1.86 -16.74
N GLY A 11 13.59 1.01 -16.01
CA GLY A 11 15.04 1.08 -15.85
C GLY A 11 15.53 1.97 -14.71
N ASN A 12 14.62 2.60 -13.97
CA ASN A 12 14.92 3.34 -12.75
C ASN A 12 14.73 2.47 -11.50
N THR A 13 15.36 2.86 -10.40
CA THR A 13 15.13 2.26 -9.08
C THR A 13 14.11 3.10 -8.32
N LEU A 14 12.99 2.49 -7.94
CA LEU A 14 11.94 3.13 -7.16
C LEU A 14 11.71 2.39 -5.86
N TYR A 15 11.31 3.15 -4.84
CA TYR A 15 10.76 2.62 -3.59
C TYR A 15 9.47 3.35 -3.26
N ALA A 16 8.64 2.74 -2.42
CA ALA A 16 7.45 3.34 -1.87
C ALA A 16 7.56 3.51 -0.35
N VAL A 17 6.75 4.39 0.20
CA VAL A 17 6.44 4.45 1.64
C VAL A 17 4.92 4.45 1.79
N VAL A 18 4.44 3.87 2.89
CA VAL A 18 3.01 3.78 3.20
C VAL A 18 2.68 4.71 4.36
N ARG A 19 1.64 5.53 4.22
CA ARG A 19 1.15 6.43 5.27
C ARG A 19 -0.26 6.10 5.68
N ASN A 20 -0.53 6.19 6.98
CA ASN A 20 -1.89 6.09 7.52
C ASN A 20 -2.63 7.44 7.42
N GLY A 21 -3.90 7.45 7.85
CA GLY A 21 -4.74 8.66 7.84
C GLY A 21 -4.26 9.80 8.75
N ALA A 22 -3.34 9.52 9.69
CA ALA A 22 -2.71 10.54 10.54
C ALA A 22 -1.44 11.14 9.89
N GLY A 23 -1.00 10.62 8.74
CA GLY A 23 0.23 11.04 8.07
C GLY A 23 1.51 10.36 8.57
N GLU A 24 1.39 9.45 9.53
CA GLU A 24 2.49 8.63 10.03
C GLU A 24 2.93 7.63 8.96
N VAL A 25 4.22 7.28 8.94
CA VAL A 25 4.82 6.37 7.97
C VAL A 25 5.01 4.98 8.60
N TRP A 26 4.82 3.93 7.79
CA TRP A 26 5.04 2.56 8.21
C TRP A 26 6.53 2.26 8.35
N TYR A 27 6.95 1.86 9.55
CA TYR A 27 8.28 1.33 9.83
C TYR A 27 8.22 -0.20 9.91
N ALA A 28 8.66 -0.88 8.84
CA ALA A 28 8.47 -2.33 8.69
C ALA A 28 9.19 -3.15 9.77
N VAL A 29 10.43 -2.76 10.13
CA VAL A 29 11.22 -3.47 11.14
C VAL A 29 10.56 -3.38 12.53
N GLY A 30 9.98 -2.24 12.88
CA GLY A 30 9.29 -2.04 14.15
C GLY A 30 7.80 -2.39 14.12
N GLN A 31 7.26 -2.69 12.93
CA GLN A 31 5.84 -3.01 12.69
C GLN A 31 4.89 -1.97 13.27
N VAL A 32 5.21 -0.69 13.07
CA VAL A 32 4.47 0.43 13.66
C VAL A 32 4.36 1.59 12.68
N PHE A 33 3.25 2.33 12.77
CA PHE A 33 3.15 3.65 12.17
C PHE A 33 3.70 4.68 13.13
N GLU A 34 4.62 5.52 12.65
CA GLU A 34 5.27 6.54 13.46
C GLU A 34 5.52 7.83 12.66
N ALA A 35 5.90 8.90 13.35
CA ALA A 35 6.30 10.13 12.68
C ALA A 35 7.58 9.92 11.88
N TRP A 36 7.68 10.53 10.69
CA TRP A 36 8.91 10.52 9.91
C TRP A 36 10.09 11.07 10.73
N GLY A 37 11.24 10.41 10.66
CA GLY A 37 12.43 10.81 11.43
C GLY A 37 12.48 10.25 12.86
N THR A 38 11.50 9.46 13.31
CA THR A 38 11.51 8.87 14.65
C THR A 38 12.78 8.03 14.84
N GLY A 39 13.51 8.26 15.93
CA GLY A 39 14.75 7.53 16.21
C GLY A 39 15.88 7.77 15.20
N SER A 40 15.89 8.92 14.52
CA SER A 40 16.85 9.25 13.45
C SER A 40 16.76 8.38 12.19
N ARG A 41 15.62 7.70 12.02
CA ARG A 41 15.31 6.94 10.81
C ARG A 41 15.12 7.84 9.59
N ALA A 42 15.60 7.39 8.44
CA ALA A 42 15.48 8.08 7.16
C ALA A 42 14.62 7.27 6.19
N ALA A 43 14.50 7.72 4.93
CA ALA A 43 13.78 7.01 3.89
C ALA A 43 14.12 5.51 3.79
N ASP A 44 15.39 5.14 3.96
CA ASP A 44 15.93 3.75 3.92
C ASP A 44 15.39 2.86 5.05
N ASP A 45 14.79 3.43 6.09
CA ASP A 45 14.15 2.66 7.17
C ASP A 45 12.66 2.38 6.88
N TYR A 46 12.05 3.17 6.00
CA TYR A 46 10.62 3.14 5.70
C TYR A 46 10.32 2.58 4.30
N ASP A 47 11.35 2.26 3.53
CA ASP A 47 11.23 1.94 2.13
C ASP A 47 10.56 0.57 1.90
N ILE A 48 9.79 0.52 0.82
CA ILE A 48 9.27 -0.70 0.23
C ILE A 48 9.79 -0.71 -1.20
N SER A 49 10.81 -1.51 -1.46
CA SER A 49 11.39 -1.63 -2.80
C SER A 49 10.33 -2.02 -3.85
N LEU A 50 10.31 -1.30 -4.98
CA LEU A 50 9.41 -1.61 -6.10
C LEU A 50 10.15 -2.37 -7.20
N THR A 51 9.50 -3.38 -7.77
CA THR A 51 10.02 -4.16 -8.89
C THR A 51 9.52 -3.60 -10.22
N ASP A 52 10.44 -3.22 -11.11
CA ASP A 52 10.12 -2.90 -12.51
C ASP A 52 9.64 -4.16 -13.25
N LYS A 53 8.44 -4.10 -13.83
CA LYS A 53 7.82 -5.16 -14.64
C LYS A 53 7.93 -4.86 -16.13
N SER A 54 8.79 -3.93 -16.53
CA SER A 54 8.86 -3.34 -17.87
C SER A 54 7.57 -2.58 -18.23
N GLY A 55 7.56 -1.93 -19.39
CA GLY A 55 6.37 -1.22 -19.87
C GLY A 55 5.97 -0.03 -18.99
N ASN A 56 6.94 0.56 -18.29
CA ASN A 56 6.76 1.66 -17.33
C ASN A 56 5.92 1.29 -16.09
N ARG A 57 5.89 0.01 -15.70
CA ARG A 57 5.10 -0.49 -14.57
C ARG A 57 5.97 -0.99 -13.44
N TYR A 58 5.77 -0.42 -12.26
CA TYR A 58 6.40 -0.86 -11.01
C TYR A 58 5.36 -1.45 -10.06
N VAL A 59 5.76 -2.54 -9.39
CA VAL A 59 4.91 -3.21 -8.39
C VAL A 59 5.63 -3.41 -7.07
N GLY A 60 4.92 -3.23 -5.96
CA GLY A 60 5.40 -3.48 -4.59
C GLY A 60 4.40 -4.33 -3.81
N SER A 61 4.72 -4.69 -2.56
CA SER A 61 3.80 -5.41 -1.67
C SER A 61 3.62 -4.66 -0.36
N PHE A 62 2.40 -4.61 0.17
CA PHE A 62 2.13 -4.18 1.53
C PHE A 62 2.74 -5.18 2.51
N ASP A 63 3.26 -4.68 3.62
CA ASP A 63 3.66 -5.53 4.74
C ASP A 63 2.41 -6.20 5.35
N GLY A 64 2.49 -7.51 5.58
CA GLY A 64 1.36 -8.30 6.11
C GLY A 64 0.96 -7.96 7.55
N ASN A 65 1.75 -7.15 8.26
CA ASN A 65 1.44 -6.67 9.61
C ASN A 65 0.70 -5.32 9.59
N ILE A 66 0.52 -4.70 8.42
CA ILE A 66 -0.33 -3.53 8.27
C ILE A 66 -1.78 -3.99 8.45
N GLY A 67 -2.44 -3.50 9.51
CA GLY A 67 -3.85 -3.77 9.79
C GLY A 67 -4.80 -3.23 8.73
N ALA A 68 -6.08 -3.58 8.83
CA ALA A 68 -7.09 -3.04 7.92
C ALA A 68 -7.21 -1.51 8.04
N GLY A 69 -7.34 -0.81 6.91
CA GLY A 69 -7.36 0.64 6.90
C GLY A 69 -7.31 1.25 5.50
N ARG A 70 -7.24 2.58 5.47
CA ARG A 70 -7.04 3.37 4.25
C ARG A 70 -5.66 4.01 4.32
N TYR A 71 -4.88 3.83 3.27
CA TYR A 71 -3.47 4.21 3.25
C TYR A 71 -3.14 5.01 2.00
N SER A 72 -2.26 5.99 2.16
CA SER A 72 -1.63 6.68 1.03
C SER A 72 -0.26 6.08 0.78
N VAL A 73 0.01 5.72 -0.47
CA VAL A 73 1.31 5.23 -0.91
C VAL A 73 2.00 6.34 -1.69
N GLN A 74 3.25 6.62 -1.37
CA GLN A 74 4.08 7.59 -2.07
C GLN A 74 5.31 6.88 -2.63
N ALA A 75 5.61 7.07 -3.91
CA ALA A 75 6.73 6.43 -4.58
C ALA A 75 7.79 7.46 -4.98
N PHE A 76 9.05 7.10 -4.79
CA PHE A 76 10.20 7.98 -4.93
C PHE A 76 11.23 7.38 -5.89
N LEU A 77 11.91 8.25 -6.65
CA LEU A 77 13.06 7.90 -7.47
C LEU A 77 14.32 7.89 -6.61
N GLN A 78 14.90 6.71 -6.44
CA GLN A 78 16.15 6.53 -5.71
C GLN A 78 17.32 7.02 -6.58
N ALA A 79 17.93 8.14 -6.20
CA ALA A 79 19.05 8.72 -6.96
C ALA A 79 20.41 8.10 -6.58
N GLY A 80 20.53 7.58 -5.35
CA GLY A 80 21.77 7.04 -4.79
C GLY A 80 21.76 5.53 -4.59
N ALA A 81 22.75 5.04 -3.84
CA ALA A 81 22.86 3.61 -3.50
C ALA A 81 21.73 3.13 -2.58
N ASN A 82 21.21 4.01 -1.72
CA ASN A 82 20.11 3.76 -0.80
C ASN A 82 19.05 4.87 -0.95
N PRO A 83 17.77 4.59 -0.62
CA PRO A 83 16.73 5.60 -0.39
C PRO A 83 17.20 6.75 0.50
N ALA A 84 16.86 7.98 0.12
CA ALA A 84 17.25 9.19 0.85
C ALA A 84 16.08 10.18 0.95
N ASP A 85 16.05 10.98 2.03
CA ASP A 85 15.02 12.01 2.25
C ASP A 85 15.00 13.11 1.17
N SER A 86 16.07 13.21 0.38
CA SER A 86 16.18 14.11 -0.77
C SER A 86 15.68 13.52 -2.09
N ASP A 87 15.27 12.25 -2.11
CA ASP A 87 14.77 11.58 -3.32
C ASP A 87 13.45 12.21 -3.80
N ILE A 88 13.23 12.14 -5.11
CA ILE A 88 12.14 12.87 -5.76
C ILE A 88 10.87 12.03 -5.72
N LEU A 89 9.77 12.60 -5.23
CA LEU A 89 8.44 12.00 -5.34
C LEU A 89 8.03 11.90 -6.82
N VAL A 90 7.76 10.69 -7.31
CA VAL A 90 7.39 10.44 -8.71
C VAL A 90 5.95 9.97 -8.91
N GLY A 91 5.29 9.52 -7.84
CA GLY A 91 3.91 9.07 -7.92
C GLY A 91 3.29 8.84 -6.54
N SER A 92 1.97 8.75 -6.52
CA SER A 92 1.23 8.38 -5.32
C SER A 92 -0.08 7.70 -5.69
N CYS A 93 -0.55 6.80 -4.84
CA CYS A 93 -1.89 6.23 -4.93
C CYS A 93 -2.49 6.06 -3.53
N GLU A 94 -3.75 5.65 -3.50
CA GLU A 94 -4.42 5.30 -2.27
C GLU A 94 -4.88 3.85 -2.34
N ILE A 95 -4.73 3.12 -1.24
CA ILE A 95 -5.12 1.72 -1.14
C ILE A 95 -6.02 1.56 0.08
N VAL A 96 -7.18 0.94 -0.14
CA VAL A 96 -8.02 0.42 0.94
C VAL A 96 -7.57 -1.02 1.20
N TRP A 97 -7.11 -1.30 2.41
CA TRP A 97 -6.48 -2.55 2.78
C TRP A 97 -7.33 -3.32 3.79
N SER A 98 -7.52 -4.61 3.59
CA SER A 98 -8.26 -5.47 4.53
C SER A 98 -7.41 -6.07 5.64
N GLY A 99 -6.09 -5.82 5.65
CA GLY A 99 -5.13 -6.54 6.47
C GLY A 99 -4.44 -7.69 5.74
N VAL A 100 -5.05 -8.22 4.68
CA VAL A 100 -4.51 -9.35 3.90
C VAL A 100 -4.54 -9.13 2.38
N GLY A 101 -5.20 -8.07 1.92
CA GLY A 101 -5.33 -7.74 0.50
C GLY A 101 -5.98 -6.38 0.26
N GLU A 102 -5.78 -5.83 -0.93
CA GLU A 102 -6.47 -4.62 -1.37
C GLU A 102 -7.96 -4.90 -1.51
N VAL A 103 -8.79 -3.99 -1.00
CA VAL A 103 -10.24 -4.00 -1.17
C VAL A 103 -10.57 -3.30 -2.48
N THR A 104 -10.96 -4.09 -3.49
CA THR A 104 -11.37 -3.58 -4.80
C THR A 104 -12.89 -3.48 -4.90
N ALA A 105 -13.37 -2.74 -5.90
CA ALA A 105 -14.80 -2.66 -6.21
C ALA A 105 -15.42 -4.04 -6.46
N ASP A 106 -14.68 -4.95 -7.10
CA ASP A 106 -15.14 -6.33 -7.34
C ASP A 106 -15.33 -7.11 -6.04
N LYS A 107 -14.43 -6.94 -5.06
CA LYS A 107 -14.58 -7.54 -3.73
C LYS A 107 -15.81 -7.00 -3.00
N LEU A 108 -16.09 -5.69 -3.12
CA LEU A 108 -17.30 -5.08 -2.56
C LEU A 108 -18.58 -5.55 -3.29
N LEU A 109 -18.50 -5.74 -4.62
CA LEU A 109 -19.62 -6.20 -5.45
C LEU A 109 -19.95 -7.67 -5.19
N ALA A 110 -18.93 -8.50 -4.93
CA ALA A 110 -19.09 -9.87 -4.48
C ALA A 110 -19.76 -9.91 -3.10
N ASN A 111 -19.47 -8.94 -2.24
CA ASN A 111 -20.08 -8.78 -0.92
C ASN A 111 -21.49 -8.16 -0.94
N LYS A 112 -22.20 -8.22 -2.08
CA LYS A 112 -23.62 -7.82 -2.16
C LYS A 112 -24.43 -8.65 -1.16
N ALA A 113 -24.81 -8.01 -0.07
CA ALA A 113 -25.83 -8.48 0.86
C ALA A 113 -27.04 -9.02 0.08
N VAL A 114 -27.29 -10.33 0.18
CA VAL A 114 -28.56 -10.90 -0.27
C VAL A 114 -29.58 -10.57 0.81
N GLN A 115 -30.28 -9.45 0.65
CA GLN A 115 -31.42 -9.15 1.50
C GLN A 115 -32.57 -10.09 1.13
N ASN A 116 -32.94 -10.99 2.05
CA ASN A 116 -34.16 -11.75 1.88
C ASN A 116 -35.36 -10.81 2.09
N LYS A 117 -35.99 -10.37 0.99
CA LYS A 117 -37.10 -9.42 1.00
C LYS A 117 -38.35 -9.91 1.76
N LEU A 118 -38.44 -11.21 2.08
CA LEU A 118 -39.55 -11.80 2.84
C LEU A 118 -39.29 -11.76 4.36
N THR A 119 -38.04 -11.81 4.81
CA THR A 119 -37.68 -11.87 6.25
C THR A 119 -36.95 -10.63 6.76
N GLY A 120 -36.49 -9.74 5.87
CA GLY A 120 -35.64 -8.60 6.23
C GLY A 120 -34.22 -9.00 6.63
N GLU A 121 -33.89 -10.30 6.59
CA GLU A 121 -32.60 -10.84 6.98
C GLU A 121 -31.53 -10.47 5.95
N ILE A 122 -30.43 -9.92 6.44
CA ILE A 122 -29.23 -9.65 5.65
C ILE A 122 -28.22 -10.75 5.98
N LYS A 123 -27.87 -11.57 4.99
CA LYS A 123 -26.79 -12.56 5.12
C LYS A 123 -25.55 -12.04 4.42
N TYR A 124 -24.43 -12.07 5.14
CA TYR A 124 -23.11 -11.84 4.62
C TYR A 124 -22.53 -13.19 4.22
N TYR A 125 -22.01 -13.29 3.00
CA TYR A 125 -21.30 -14.47 2.53
C TYR A 125 -19.89 -14.03 2.18
N ASP A 126 -18.94 -14.34 3.07
CA ASP A 126 -17.53 -14.19 2.77
C ASP A 126 -17.17 -15.29 1.77
N ASN A 127 -16.87 -14.90 0.53
CA ASN A 127 -16.39 -15.82 -0.49
C ASN A 127 -14.85 -15.81 -0.46
N ASP A 128 -14.30 -16.37 0.62
CA ASP A 128 -12.86 -16.60 0.79
C ASP A 128 -12.48 -17.83 -0.03
N GLY A 129 -12.27 -17.61 -1.34
CA GLY A 129 -11.68 -18.56 -2.29
C GLY A 129 -10.30 -18.12 -2.74
#